data_AF-A0A7X4BQE8-F1
#
_entry.id   AF-A0A7X4BQE8-F1
#
_cell.length_a   1.000
_cell.length_b   1.000
_cell.length_c   1.000
_cell.angle_alpha   90.00
_cell.angle_beta   90.00
_cell.angle_gamma   90.00
#
_symmetry.space_group_name_H-M   'P 1'
#
loop_
_entity.id
_entity.type
_entity.pdbx_description
1 polymer ?
#
loop_
_entity_poly.entity_id
_entity_poly.type
_entity_poly.pdbx_seq_one_letter_code
_entity_poly.pdbx_strand_id
1 'polypeptide(L)'
;MIRKTVIRVLILSIIIGLVVFFSIKTNPQSYLRNSLPIHSSLEVSKEKTLPESDIIIPKTYQNSQTIEELLESFGKIARDPVVDEKYPQSEWLEMLLEKGIVIENYNDYSGYMVARRALVRLENQPEMWNSDIFGIPPTTDWETFKAAYTDRKIWEYQQVRAATQEDPTISGGLFIGPGKSIFLPSKSGRVYVTRVGTGATFFGESLDETQEFHLLYKGVEPEGYEVIYIDENGKHLAQAPPPISREDIIKELTLPPDGWIPPEGWTPPPWLEPALRAKGWKGTFFPQYNANVLDSLNTDGNATPISDPGYIPNERDPNSFTTTERFKEIQPSGDERNRPSPKETEITPQGLLRLTELKPDFEKQFMLETSELMSAERINTQLPKQFTSERLTRALEILERYGLEDGIYHLKEADPEIAQQVENFLMDKRSKIHD
;
A
#
# COMPACT_ATOMS: atom_id res chain seq x y z
N MET A 1 43.34 -14.60 -26.86
CA MET A 1 42.27 -15.30 -26.11
C MET A 1 41.45 -14.35 -25.24
N ILE A 2 42.08 -13.46 -24.47
CA ILE A 2 41.43 -12.57 -23.48
C ILE A 2 40.30 -11.68 -24.05
N ARG A 3 40.49 -11.09 -25.25
CA ARG A 3 39.45 -10.24 -25.88
C ARG A 3 38.11 -10.95 -26.15
N LYS A 4 38.13 -12.25 -26.48
CA LYS A 4 36.89 -13.00 -26.75
C LYS A 4 36.12 -13.31 -25.46
N THR A 5 36.83 -13.50 -24.35
CA THR A 5 36.20 -13.74 -23.04
C THR A 5 35.52 -12.48 -22.51
N VAL A 6 36.17 -11.32 -22.62
CA VAL A 6 35.60 -10.04 -22.16
C VAL A 6 34.33 -9.67 -22.93
N ILE A 7 34.31 -9.87 -24.26
CA ILE A 7 33.12 -9.58 -25.07
C ILE A 7 31.94 -10.50 -24.70
N ARG A 8 32.20 -11.77 -24.40
CA ARG A 8 31.14 -12.72 -23.99
C ARG A 8 30.53 -12.36 -22.63
N VAL A 9 31.35 -11.93 -21.67
CA VAL A 9 30.86 -11.48 -20.36
C VAL A 9 30.00 -10.23 -20.51
N LEU A 10 30.44 -9.27 -21.33
CA LEU A 10 29.71 -8.01 -21.53
C LEU A 10 28.34 -8.23 -22.20
N ILE A 11 28.26 -9.12 -23.19
CA ILE A 11 26.99 -9.49 -23.85
C ILE A 11 26.06 -10.20 -22.86
N LEU A 12 26.58 -11.09 -22.02
CA LEU A 12 25.77 -11.79 -21.02
C LEU A 12 25.17 -10.81 -19.99
N SER A 13 25.97 -9.84 -19.52
CA SER A 13 25.49 -8.80 -18.60
C SER A 13 24.39 -7.93 -19.21
N ILE A 14 24.50 -7.58 -20.50
CA ILE A 14 23.47 -6.81 -21.21
C ILE A 14 22.18 -7.61 -21.37
N ILE A 15 22.28 -8.90 -21.71
CA ILE A 15 21.09 -9.78 -21.84
C ILE A 15 20.39 -9.93 -20.49
N ILE A 16 21.12 -10.15 -19.39
CA ILE A 16 20.54 -10.24 -18.05
C ILE A 16 19.85 -8.91 -17.69
N GLY A 17 20.49 -7.77 -17.94
CA GLY A 17 19.90 -6.45 -17.69
C GLY A 17 18.60 -6.22 -18.49
N LEU A 18 18.56 -6.63 -19.75
CA LEU A 18 17.36 -6.52 -20.59
C LEU A 18 16.23 -7.43 -20.13
N VAL A 19 16.53 -8.66 -19.68
CA VAL A 19 15.51 -9.59 -19.13
C VAL A 19 14.92 -9.03 -17.83
N VAL A 20 15.76 -8.50 -16.93
CA VAL A 20 15.29 -7.87 -15.69
C VAL A 20 14.42 -6.65 -16.00
N PHE A 21 14.86 -5.78 -16.92
CA PHE A 21 14.11 -4.60 -17.34
C PHE A 21 12.74 -4.96 -17.95
N PHE A 22 12.68 -6.00 -18.79
CA PHE A 22 11.42 -6.46 -19.39
C PHE A 22 10.46 -7.10 -18.38
N SER A 23 10.98 -7.85 -17.40
CA SER A 23 10.18 -8.42 -16.33
C SER A 23 9.58 -7.35 -15.41
N ILE A 24 10.32 -6.27 -15.12
CA ILE A 24 9.81 -5.13 -14.33
C ILE A 24 8.70 -4.39 -15.10
N LYS A 25 8.88 -4.18 -16.41
CA LYS A 25 7.92 -3.42 -17.23
C LYS A 25 6.60 -4.16 -17.50
N THR A 26 6.64 -5.48 -17.60
CA THR A 26 5.47 -6.28 -18.00
C THR A 26 4.62 -6.77 -16.83
N ASN A 27 5.11 -6.68 -15.58
CA ASN A 27 4.35 -7.16 -14.43
C ASN A 27 4.58 -6.28 -13.16
N PRO A 28 4.08 -5.03 -13.12
CA PRO A 28 4.32 -4.11 -12.01
C PRO A 28 3.63 -4.51 -10.69
N GLN A 29 2.74 -5.51 -10.68
CA GLN A 29 1.96 -5.91 -9.50
C GLN A 29 2.55 -7.07 -8.68
N SER A 30 3.64 -7.70 -9.12
CA SER A 30 4.21 -8.87 -8.43
C SER A 30 5.13 -8.55 -7.23
N TYR A 31 5.40 -7.28 -6.92
CA TYR A 31 6.43 -6.90 -5.93
C TYR A 31 5.90 -6.37 -4.60
N LEU A 32 4.57 -6.32 -4.40
CA LEU A 32 3.95 -5.88 -3.13
C LEU A 32 3.15 -6.98 -2.42
N ARG A 33 3.31 -8.26 -2.81
CA ARG A 33 2.44 -9.35 -2.34
C ARG A 33 3.19 -10.63 -1.95
N ASN A 34 4.35 -10.51 -1.29
CA ASN A 34 5.13 -11.64 -0.78
C ASN A 34 5.06 -11.81 0.75
N SER A 35 3.94 -11.45 1.38
CA SER A 35 3.48 -12.23 2.53
C SER A 35 2.98 -13.56 1.99
N LEU A 36 3.59 -14.68 2.40
CA LEU A 36 3.08 -16.04 2.15
C LEU A 36 1.55 -16.02 2.18
N PRO A 37 0.85 -16.36 1.08
CA PRO A 37 -0.59 -16.41 1.10
C PRO A 37 -0.98 -17.61 1.96
N ILE A 38 -1.36 -17.35 3.21
CA ILE A 38 -2.44 -18.14 3.78
C ILE A 38 -3.64 -17.76 2.92
N HIS A 39 -3.89 -18.56 1.88
CA HIS A 39 -5.11 -18.47 1.10
C HIS A 39 -6.29 -18.81 2.01
N SER A 40 -6.76 -17.83 2.79
CA SER A 40 -8.16 -17.71 3.13
C SER A 40 -8.81 -16.92 1.98
N SER A 41 -8.99 -17.56 0.83
CA SER A 41 -9.93 -17.09 -0.17
C SER A 41 -11.34 -17.32 0.36
N LEU A 42 -11.74 -16.54 1.35
CA LEU A 42 -13.13 -16.19 1.57
C LEU A 42 -13.36 -14.99 0.67
N GLU A 43 -14.02 -15.24 -0.47
CA GLU A 43 -14.70 -14.15 -1.18
C GLU A 43 -15.49 -13.35 -0.15
N VAL A 44 -15.32 -12.03 -0.15
CA VAL A 44 -16.14 -11.08 0.60
C VAL A 44 -17.54 -11.09 -0.03
N SER A 45 -18.26 -12.19 0.21
CA SER A 45 -19.70 -12.23 0.18
C SER A 45 -20.15 -11.28 1.29
N LYS A 46 -20.96 -10.28 0.95
CA LYS A 46 -21.58 -9.36 1.91
C LYS A 46 -21.94 -10.13 3.16
N GLU A 47 -21.27 -9.77 4.24
CA GLU A 47 -21.27 -10.42 5.53
C GLU A 47 -22.71 -10.56 6.02
N LYS A 48 -23.30 -11.71 5.75
CA LYS A 48 -24.45 -12.18 6.50
C LYS A 48 -23.85 -12.45 7.87
N THR A 49 -24.01 -11.50 8.78
CA THR A 49 -23.61 -11.57 10.18
C THR A 49 -23.96 -12.98 10.64
N LEU A 50 -22.94 -13.84 10.74
CA LEU A 50 -23.14 -15.18 11.27
C LEU A 50 -23.68 -14.95 12.68
N PRO A 51 -24.82 -15.57 13.05
CA PRO A 51 -25.36 -15.37 14.38
C PRO A 51 -24.24 -15.65 15.37
N GLU A 52 -24.05 -14.74 16.32
CA GLU A 52 -23.03 -14.72 17.37
C GLU A 52 -23.05 -15.97 18.29
N SER A 53 -23.82 -17.00 17.91
CA SER A 53 -24.35 -18.01 18.82
C SER A 53 -23.59 -19.33 18.89
N ASP A 54 -22.53 -19.57 18.12
CA ASP A 54 -21.77 -20.83 18.25
C ASP A 54 -20.26 -20.62 18.14
N ILE A 55 -19.67 -19.87 19.08
CA ILE A 55 -18.23 -19.99 19.35
C ILE A 55 -18.00 -21.42 19.82
N ILE A 56 -17.52 -22.29 18.91
CA ILE A 56 -17.16 -23.67 19.24
C ILE A 56 -15.92 -23.61 20.14
N ILE A 57 -16.14 -23.61 21.45
CA ILE A 57 -15.07 -23.72 22.44
C ILE A 57 -14.41 -25.10 22.22
N PRO A 58 -13.10 -25.16 21.87
CA PRO A 58 -12.42 -26.43 21.66
C PRO A 58 -12.50 -27.25 22.94
N LYS A 59 -12.94 -28.51 22.84
CA LYS A 59 -12.98 -29.40 24.00
C LYS A 59 -11.56 -29.62 24.51
N THR A 60 -11.33 -29.26 25.78
CA THR A 60 -10.06 -29.49 26.46
C THR A 60 -9.77 -31.00 26.53
N TYR A 61 -8.55 -31.35 26.17
CA TYR A 61 -7.95 -32.66 26.28
C TYR A 61 -7.57 -32.93 27.74
N GLN A 62 -8.12 -34.02 28.30
CA GLN A 62 -8.01 -34.33 29.73
C GLN A 62 -7.15 -35.59 30.01
N ASN A 63 -6.58 -36.21 28.97
CA ASN A 63 -5.78 -37.42 29.13
C ASN A 63 -4.31 -37.07 29.39
N SER A 64 -3.45 -38.09 29.49
CA SER A 64 -2.02 -37.89 29.72
C SER A 64 -1.36 -37.25 28.51
N GLN A 65 -0.31 -36.46 28.74
CA GLN A 65 0.50 -35.84 27.69
C GLN A 65 1.54 -36.84 27.15
N THR A 66 1.13 -38.07 26.84
CA THR A 66 1.99 -39.10 26.22
C THR A 66 1.88 -39.02 24.70
N ILE A 67 2.94 -39.44 24.00
CA ILE A 67 2.98 -39.42 22.54
C ILE A 67 1.86 -40.30 21.97
N GLU A 68 1.65 -41.49 22.54
CA GLU A 68 0.65 -42.46 22.11
C GLU A 68 -0.77 -41.89 22.20
N GLU A 69 -1.13 -41.29 23.34
CA GLU A 69 -2.48 -40.77 23.54
C GLU A 69 -2.75 -39.50 22.70
N LEU A 70 -1.73 -38.65 22.48
CA LEU A 70 -1.83 -37.49 21.59
C LEU A 70 -1.97 -37.92 20.13
N LEU A 71 -1.23 -38.94 19.69
CA LEU A 71 -1.36 -39.51 18.34
C LEU A 71 -2.70 -40.21 18.14
N GLU A 72 -3.20 -40.93 19.14
CA GLU A 72 -4.52 -41.54 19.10
C GLU A 72 -5.62 -40.48 18.94
N SER A 73 -5.51 -39.38 19.68
CA SER A 73 -6.53 -38.33 19.74
C SER A 73 -6.51 -37.40 18.53
N PHE A 74 -5.32 -36.96 18.10
CA PHE A 74 -5.16 -35.91 17.08
C PHE A 74 -4.33 -36.35 15.87
N GLY A 75 -3.53 -37.41 15.99
CA GLY A 75 -2.52 -37.79 15.00
C GLY A 75 -3.09 -38.06 13.62
N LYS A 76 -4.27 -38.69 13.54
CA LYS A 76 -4.96 -39.00 12.27
C LYS A 76 -5.25 -37.77 11.41
N ILE A 77 -5.54 -36.62 12.04
CA ILE A 77 -5.94 -35.40 11.32
C ILE A 77 -4.71 -34.68 10.75
N ALA A 78 -3.58 -34.74 11.45
CA ALA A 78 -2.36 -34.09 10.99
C ALA A 78 -1.42 -34.99 10.16
N ARG A 79 -1.79 -36.25 9.95
CA ARG A 79 -1.00 -37.23 9.19
C ARG A 79 -0.74 -36.72 7.78
N ASP A 80 0.52 -36.69 7.40
CA ASP A 80 0.97 -36.27 6.07
C ASP A 80 2.21 -37.11 5.74
N PRO A 81 2.08 -38.16 4.89
CA PRO A 81 3.17 -39.11 4.66
C PRO A 81 4.47 -38.46 4.20
N VAL A 82 4.40 -37.37 3.42
CA VAL A 82 5.59 -36.66 2.91
C VAL A 82 6.30 -35.93 4.05
N VAL A 83 5.53 -35.39 5.01
CA VAL A 83 6.07 -34.72 6.19
C VAL A 83 6.52 -35.74 7.23
N ASP A 84 5.79 -36.86 7.38
CA ASP A 84 6.10 -37.97 8.29
C ASP A 84 7.41 -38.67 7.91
N GLU A 85 7.75 -38.74 6.62
CA GLU A 85 9.02 -39.31 6.15
C GLU A 85 10.24 -38.48 6.63
N LYS A 86 10.12 -37.16 6.64
CA LYS A 86 11.23 -36.25 7.00
C LYS A 86 11.26 -35.84 8.47
N TYR A 87 10.09 -35.61 9.04
CA TYR A 87 9.93 -35.14 10.41
C TYR A 87 8.86 -36.01 11.07
N PRO A 88 9.13 -37.24 11.51
CA PRO A 88 8.10 -38.13 12.06
C PRO A 88 7.25 -37.46 13.15
N GLN A 89 5.94 -37.70 13.11
CA GLN A 89 4.99 -37.04 14.02
C GLN A 89 5.26 -37.35 15.49
N SER A 90 5.70 -38.58 15.80
CA SER A 90 6.06 -39.01 17.15
C SER A 90 7.29 -38.26 17.67
N GLU A 91 8.36 -38.16 16.87
CA GLU A 91 9.60 -37.44 17.23
C GLU A 91 9.33 -35.95 17.42
N TRP A 92 8.47 -35.37 16.57
CA TRP A 92 8.06 -33.98 16.73
C TRP A 92 7.30 -33.73 18.03
N LEU A 93 6.40 -34.64 18.41
CA LEU A 93 5.67 -34.55 19.67
C LEU A 93 6.59 -34.76 20.88
N GLU A 94 7.51 -35.71 20.81
CA GLU A 94 8.53 -35.93 21.83
C GLU A 94 9.30 -34.64 22.12
N MET A 95 9.84 -34.00 21.08
CA MET A 95 10.54 -32.72 21.19
C MET A 95 9.68 -31.62 21.82
N LEU A 96 8.40 -31.51 21.47
CA LEU A 96 7.51 -30.51 22.08
C LEU A 96 7.31 -30.78 23.58
N LEU A 97 7.09 -32.04 23.95
CA LEU A 97 6.88 -32.45 25.34
C LEU A 97 8.15 -32.25 26.19
N GLU A 98 9.33 -32.56 25.64
CA GLU A 98 10.63 -32.30 26.27
C GLU A 98 10.87 -30.81 26.53
N LYS A 99 10.33 -29.93 25.67
CA LYS A 99 10.35 -28.47 25.86
C LYS A 99 9.28 -27.97 26.85
N GLY A 100 8.53 -28.87 27.49
CA GLY A 100 7.49 -28.55 28.46
C GLY A 100 6.20 -28.00 27.83
N ILE A 101 5.99 -28.25 26.54
CA ILE A 101 4.77 -27.81 25.85
C ILE A 101 3.60 -28.72 26.23
N VAL A 102 2.50 -28.11 26.69
CA VAL A 102 1.25 -28.79 26.98
C VAL A 102 0.27 -28.57 25.82
N ILE A 103 -0.25 -29.66 25.26
CA ILE A 103 -1.25 -29.64 24.19
C ILE A 103 -2.63 -29.83 24.82
N GLU A 104 -3.39 -28.74 24.92
CA GLU A 104 -4.68 -28.75 25.62
C GLU A 104 -5.85 -29.11 24.72
N ASN A 105 -5.72 -29.02 23.41
CA ASN A 105 -6.81 -29.27 22.47
C ASN A 105 -6.26 -29.46 21.04
N TYR A 106 -7.16 -29.69 20.09
CA TYR A 106 -6.79 -29.87 18.69
C TYR A 106 -6.19 -28.60 18.04
N ASN A 107 -6.58 -27.40 18.46
CA ASN A 107 -6.01 -26.16 17.94
C ASN A 107 -4.54 -26.01 18.37
N ASP A 108 -4.20 -26.33 19.62
CA ASP A 108 -2.81 -26.45 20.09
C ASP A 108 -2.02 -27.43 19.22
N TYR A 109 -2.55 -28.64 19.08
CA TYR A 109 -1.91 -29.68 18.31
C TYR A 109 -1.65 -29.23 16.86
N SER A 110 -2.69 -28.75 16.17
CA SER A 110 -2.60 -28.32 14.78
C SER A 110 -1.65 -27.13 14.61
N GLY A 111 -1.66 -26.16 15.54
CA GLY A 111 -0.75 -25.02 15.55
C GLY A 111 0.72 -25.43 15.53
N TYR A 112 1.11 -26.37 16.40
CA TYR A 112 2.48 -26.88 16.40
C TYR A 112 2.82 -27.74 15.16
N MET A 113 1.84 -28.43 14.57
CA MET A 113 2.05 -29.19 13.32
C MET A 113 2.24 -28.30 12.09
N VAL A 114 1.78 -27.05 12.09
CA VAL A 114 2.04 -26.11 10.97
C VAL A 114 3.53 -25.85 10.81
N ALA A 115 4.26 -25.65 11.92
CA ALA A 115 5.70 -25.44 11.89
C ALA A 115 6.45 -26.63 11.27
N ARG A 116 6.06 -27.85 11.66
CA ARG A 116 6.57 -29.11 11.12
C ARG A 116 6.41 -29.22 9.61
N ARG A 117 5.22 -28.90 9.07
CA ARG A 117 4.97 -28.91 7.62
C ARG A 117 5.78 -27.84 6.88
N ALA A 118 5.96 -26.66 7.50
CA ALA A 118 6.72 -25.58 6.88
C ALA A 118 8.20 -25.96 6.69
N LEU A 119 8.80 -26.69 7.64
CA LEU A 119 10.20 -27.14 7.54
C LEU A 119 10.49 -27.96 6.28
N VAL A 120 9.57 -28.84 5.85
CA VAL A 120 9.73 -29.63 4.61
C VAL A 120 9.93 -28.75 3.38
N ARG A 121 9.23 -27.61 3.32
CA ARG A 121 9.34 -26.65 2.21
C ARG A 121 10.62 -25.83 2.32
N LEU A 122 10.95 -25.39 3.54
CA LEU A 122 12.09 -24.52 3.80
C LEU A 122 13.45 -25.21 3.63
N GLU A 123 13.51 -26.52 3.81
CA GLU A 123 14.76 -27.30 3.69
C GLU A 123 15.45 -27.12 2.33
N ASN A 124 14.65 -27.00 1.27
CA ASN A 124 15.13 -26.82 -0.10
C ASN A 124 15.20 -25.35 -0.55
N GLN A 125 15.11 -24.40 0.38
CA GLN A 125 15.05 -22.95 0.11
C GLN A 125 16.14 -22.20 0.90
N PRO A 126 17.43 -22.36 0.54
CA PRO A 126 18.53 -21.69 1.23
C PRO A 126 18.41 -20.18 1.31
N GLU A 127 17.82 -19.55 0.30
CA GLU A 127 17.53 -18.12 0.31
C GLU A 127 16.63 -17.69 1.47
N MET A 128 15.72 -18.56 1.92
CA MET A 128 14.78 -18.25 2.99
C MET A 128 15.45 -18.33 4.36
N TRP A 129 16.29 -19.35 4.61
CA TRP A 129 16.97 -19.50 5.90
C TRP A 129 18.31 -18.74 6.01
N ASN A 130 18.85 -18.25 4.89
CA ASN A 130 19.89 -17.22 4.86
C ASN A 130 19.32 -15.79 4.96
N SER A 131 18.01 -15.63 5.19
CA SER A 131 17.35 -14.33 5.37
C SER A 131 16.88 -14.14 6.80
N ASP A 132 16.56 -12.90 7.16
CA ASP A 132 15.96 -12.54 8.45
C ASP A 132 14.42 -12.53 8.43
N ILE A 133 13.80 -13.03 7.35
CA ILE A 133 12.34 -12.93 7.12
C ILE A 133 11.51 -13.61 8.20
N PHE A 134 12.06 -14.57 8.94
CA PHE A 134 11.36 -15.26 10.03
C PHE A 134 11.61 -14.62 11.41
N GLY A 135 12.33 -13.50 11.48
CA GLY A 135 12.82 -12.97 12.75
C GLY A 135 13.93 -13.82 13.36
N ILE A 136 14.59 -14.63 12.54
CA ILE A 136 15.72 -15.49 12.91
C ILE A 136 16.94 -14.90 12.20
N PRO A 137 18.07 -14.65 12.89
CA PRO A 137 19.29 -14.22 12.21
C PRO A 137 19.69 -15.21 11.11
N PRO A 138 20.18 -14.74 9.95
CA PRO A 138 20.66 -15.60 8.88
C PRO A 138 21.62 -16.68 9.39
N THR A 139 21.38 -17.94 9.02
CA THR A 139 22.25 -19.07 9.39
C THR A 139 22.94 -19.65 8.17
N THR A 140 24.10 -20.30 8.36
CA THR A 140 24.86 -20.91 7.26
C THR A 140 24.54 -22.38 7.02
N ASP A 141 23.78 -22.99 7.91
CA ASP A 141 23.42 -24.40 7.86
C ASP A 141 21.96 -24.65 8.25
N TRP A 142 21.42 -25.72 7.67
CA TRP A 142 20.03 -26.12 7.83
C TRP A 142 19.69 -26.53 9.27
N GLU A 143 20.58 -27.24 9.96
CA GLU A 143 20.30 -27.76 11.30
C GLU A 143 20.16 -26.63 12.34
N THR A 144 21.03 -25.61 12.26
CA THR A 144 20.93 -24.41 13.07
C THR A 144 19.66 -23.62 12.76
N PHE A 145 19.31 -23.46 11.48
CA PHE A 145 18.05 -22.81 11.10
C PHE A 145 16.84 -23.58 11.63
N LYS A 146 16.79 -24.90 11.42
CA LYS A 146 15.68 -25.76 11.82
C LYS A 146 15.40 -25.67 13.31
N ALA A 147 16.45 -25.70 14.14
CA ALA A 147 16.34 -25.52 15.58
C ALA A 147 15.77 -24.14 15.93
N ALA A 148 16.38 -23.06 15.41
CA ALA A 148 15.94 -21.70 15.68
C ALA A 148 14.51 -21.42 15.17
N TYR A 149 14.14 -21.99 14.02
CA TYR A 149 12.80 -21.88 13.44
C TYR A 149 11.76 -22.59 14.29
N THR A 150 12.09 -23.78 14.79
CA THR A 150 11.20 -24.54 15.66
C THR A 150 10.95 -23.77 16.97
N ASP A 151 12.02 -23.29 17.63
CA ASP A 151 11.90 -22.49 18.85
C ASP A 151 11.11 -21.21 18.60
N ARG A 152 11.37 -20.55 17.48
CA ARG A 152 10.64 -19.36 17.05
C ARG A 152 9.15 -19.64 16.88
N LYS A 153 8.76 -20.71 16.19
CA LYS A 153 7.34 -21.05 15.97
C LYS A 153 6.62 -21.50 17.23
N ILE A 154 7.32 -22.19 18.13
CA ILE A 154 6.78 -22.50 19.46
C ILE A 154 6.48 -21.21 20.22
N TRP A 155 7.45 -20.28 20.28
CA TRP A 155 7.26 -18.99 20.93
C TRP A 155 6.11 -18.19 20.30
N GLU A 156 6.05 -18.08 18.97
CA GLU A 156 4.97 -17.37 18.27
C GLU A 156 3.59 -17.95 18.63
N TYR A 157 3.46 -19.28 18.62
CA TYR A 157 2.21 -19.94 18.99
C TYR A 157 1.84 -19.67 20.46
N GLN A 158 2.82 -19.72 21.38
CA GLN A 158 2.60 -19.40 22.79
C GLN A 158 2.12 -17.95 22.99
N GLN A 159 2.64 -16.98 22.23
CA GLN A 159 2.16 -15.59 22.30
C GLN A 159 0.69 -15.49 21.88
N VAL A 160 0.31 -16.13 20.76
CA VAL A 160 -1.08 -16.15 20.31
C VAL A 160 -1.97 -16.83 21.35
N ARG A 161 -1.57 -18.00 21.87
CA ARG A 161 -2.34 -18.73 22.88
C ARG A 161 -2.51 -17.93 24.17
N ALA A 162 -1.45 -17.33 24.69
CA ALA A 162 -1.53 -16.50 25.89
C ALA A 162 -2.49 -15.33 25.71
N ALA A 163 -2.45 -14.67 24.55
CA ALA A 163 -3.36 -13.59 24.23
C ALA A 163 -4.81 -14.05 24.10
N THR A 164 -5.09 -15.16 23.40
CA THR A 164 -6.44 -15.72 23.29
C THR A 164 -6.99 -16.21 24.65
N GLN A 165 -6.12 -16.65 25.57
CA GLN A 165 -6.54 -16.99 26.93
C GLN A 165 -6.93 -15.76 27.76
N GLU A 166 -6.23 -14.63 27.56
CA GLU A 166 -6.55 -13.35 28.21
C GLU A 166 -7.80 -12.69 27.61
N ASP A 167 -7.95 -12.75 26.28
CA ASP A 167 -9.06 -12.22 25.52
C ASP A 167 -9.49 -13.21 24.42
N PRO A 168 -10.55 -13.99 24.63
CA PRO A 168 -11.05 -14.97 23.67
C PRO A 168 -11.50 -14.40 22.31
N THR A 169 -11.64 -13.07 22.18
CA THR A 169 -11.96 -12.41 20.90
C THR A 169 -10.74 -12.28 19.98
N ILE A 170 -9.53 -12.54 20.49
CA ILE A 170 -8.29 -12.52 19.71
C ILE A 170 -8.24 -13.74 18.79
N SER A 171 -8.16 -13.47 17.48
CA SER A 171 -8.14 -14.48 16.41
C SER A 171 -6.74 -14.81 15.90
N GLY A 172 -5.71 -14.09 16.36
CA GLY A 172 -4.33 -14.27 15.94
C GLY A 172 -3.50 -13.03 16.23
N GLY A 173 -2.54 -12.72 15.36
CA GLY A 173 -1.78 -11.47 15.45
C GLY A 173 -0.61 -11.40 14.49
N LEU A 174 0.11 -10.29 14.57
CA LEU A 174 1.27 -9.99 13.75
C LEU A 174 2.53 -9.91 14.62
N PHE A 175 3.65 -10.39 14.09
CA PHE A 175 4.96 -10.25 14.73
C PHE A 175 5.81 -9.20 14.02
N ILE A 176 6.13 -8.12 14.72
CA ILE A 176 6.85 -6.95 14.19
C ILE A 176 8.06 -6.57 15.06
N GLY A 177 8.73 -5.49 14.66
CA GLY A 177 9.91 -4.96 15.34
C GLY A 177 11.19 -5.75 15.01
N PRO A 178 12.32 -5.36 15.62
CA PRO A 178 13.60 -6.06 15.45
C PRO A 178 13.48 -7.54 15.81
N GLY A 179 13.89 -8.41 14.88
CA GLY A 179 13.76 -9.87 15.04
C GLY A 179 12.32 -10.36 15.19
N LYS A 180 11.32 -9.55 14.78
CA LYS A 180 9.89 -9.86 14.93
C LYS A 180 9.50 -10.20 16.38
N SER A 181 10.14 -9.55 17.35
CA SER A 181 10.01 -9.89 18.78
C SER A 181 8.74 -9.35 19.45
N ILE A 182 7.99 -8.48 18.77
CA ILE A 182 6.78 -7.85 19.32
C ILE A 182 5.56 -8.51 18.71
N PHE A 183 4.69 -9.07 19.55
CA PHE A 183 3.41 -9.63 19.14
C PHE A 183 2.30 -8.59 19.26
N LEU A 184 1.58 -8.38 18.16
CA LEU A 184 0.42 -7.50 18.07
C LEU A 184 -0.85 -8.35 17.89
N PRO A 185 -1.67 -8.55 18.94
CA PRO A 185 -2.86 -9.38 18.84
C PRO A 185 -3.91 -8.78 17.92
N SER A 186 -4.46 -9.61 17.03
CA SER A 186 -5.54 -9.25 16.11
C SER A 186 -6.89 -9.56 16.75
N LYS A 187 -7.78 -8.58 16.79
CA LYS A 187 -9.19 -8.73 17.20
C LYS A 187 -10.06 -7.78 16.38
N SER A 188 -11.36 -8.06 16.32
CA SER A 188 -12.28 -7.16 15.60
C SER A 188 -12.33 -5.77 16.25
N GLY A 189 -12.45 -4.75 15.41
CA GLY A 189 -12.37 -3.34 15.76
C GLY A 189 -10.95 -2.86 16.04
N ARG A 190 -9.89 -3.67 15.95
CA ARG A 190 -8.53 -3.21 16.28
C ARG A 190 -7.69 -2.93 15.04
N VAL A 191 -7.07 -1.75 15.00
CA VAL A 191 -6.15 -1.32 13.94
C VAL A 191 -4.86 -0.79 14.53
N TYR A 192 -3.74 -1.29 14.02
CA TYR A 192 -2.41 -0.78 14.35
C TYR A 192 -1.93 0.14 13.23
N VAL A 193 -1.41 1.31 13.60
CA VAL A 193 -0.97 2.33 12.63
C VAL A 193 0.51 2.64 12.86
N THR A 194 1.34 2.33 11.86
CA THR A 194 2.73 2.80 11.81
C THR A 194 2.80 4.02 10.88
N ARG A 195 3.35 5.13 11.37
CA ARG A 195 3.52 6.37 10.60
C ARG A 195 4.96 6.47 10.10
N VAL A 196 5.16 6.72 8.81
CA VAL A 196 6.48 6.94 8.20
C VAL A 196 6.40 8.16 7.29
N GLY A 197 6.92 9.30 7.76
CA GLY A 197 6.78 10.59 7.08
C GLY A 197 5.30 10.96 6.89
N THR A 198 4.90 11.20 5.65
CA THR A 198 3.50 11.47 5.25
C THR A 198 2.72 10.20 4.89
N GLY A 199 3.35 9.02 4.98
CA GLY A 199 2.70 7.74 4.79
C GLY A 199 2.26 7.09 6.09
N ALA A 200 1.40 6.09 5.97
CA ALA A 200 1.06 5.17 7.05
C ALA A 200 0.97 3.74 6.53
N THR A 201 1.18 2.77 7.42
CA THR A 201 0.85 1.36 7.20
C THR A 201 -0.14 0.93 8.27
N PHE A 202 -1.18 0.24 7.84
CA PHE A 202 -2.26 -0.27 8.67
C PHE A 202 -2.14 -1.78 8.82
N PHE A 203 -2.33 -2.29 10.03
CA PHE A 203 -2.42 -3.72 10.33
C PHE A 203 -3.66 -4.00 11.18
N GLY A 204 -4.17 -5.22 11.14
CA GLY A 204 -5.39 -5.60 11.87
C GLY A 204 -6.63 -5.55 10.99
N GLU A 205 -7.72 -5.02 11.52
CA GLU A 205 -8.96 -4.83 10.75
C GLU A 205 -8.76 -3.75 9.68
N SER A 206 -9.29 -3.98 8.49
CA SER A 206 -9.18 -3.02 7.39
C SER A 206 -10.10 -1.83 7.65
N LEU A 207 -9.54 -0.63 7.57
CA LEU A 207 -10.32 0.60 7.48
C LEU A 207 -10.77 0.82 6.04
N ASP A 208 -11.95 1.42 5.86
CA ASP A 208 -12.27 1.98 4.55
C ASP A 208 -11.43 3.23 4.28
N GLU A 209 -11.27 3.56 3.01
CA GLU A 209 -10.46 4.70 2.59
C GLU A 209 -10.90 6.05 3.21
N THR A 210 -12.17 6.23 3.57
CA THR A 210 -12.68 7.45 4.22
C THR A 210 -12.21 7.50 5.67
N GLN A 211 -12.26 6.37 6.37
CA GLN A 211 -11.75 6.21 7.72
C GLN A 211 -10.23 6.39 7.77
N GLU A 212 -9.48 5.78 6.85
CA GLU A 212 -8.03 6.01 6.73
C GLU A 212 -7.72 7.49 6.54
N PHE A 213 -8.43 8.15 5.61
CA PHE A 213 -8.24 9.58 5.36
C PHE A 213 -8.54 10.43 6.60
N HIS A 214 -9.67 10.23 7.27
CA HIS A 214 -10.02 10.97 8.49
C HIS A 214 -9.03 10.73 9.62
N LEU A 215 -8.57 9.49 9.79
CA LEU A 215 -7.58 9.17 10.79
C LEU A 215 -6.25 9.90 10.54
N LEU A 216 -5.77 9.88 9.30
CA LEU A 216 -4.46 10.41 8.96
C LEU A 216 -4.43 11.94 8.85
N TYR A 217 -5.46 12.57 8.29
CA TYR A 217 -5.44 13.99 7.94
C TYR A 217 -6.34 14.86 8.81
N LYS A 218 -7.27 14.26 9.58
CA LYS A 218 -8.09 14.98 10.56
C LYS A 218 -7.80 14.56 12.00
N GLY A 219 -7.06 13.46 12.21
CA GLY A 219 -6.83 12.89 13.54
C GLY A 219 -8.10 12.36 14.19
N VAL A 220 -9.09 11.98 13.39
CA VAL A 220 -10.38 11.47 13.89
C VAL A 220 -10.33 9.94 13.86
N GLU A 221 -10.36 9.31 15.04
CA GLU A 221 -10.45 7.87 15.16
C GLU A 221 -11.84 7.36 14.73
N PRO A 222 -11.94 6.29 13.93
CA PRO A 222 -13.21 5.77 13.48
C PRO A 222 -14.01 5.16 14.64
N GLU A 223 -15.32 5.42 14.67
CA GLU A 223 -16.20 4.91 15.72
C GLU A 223 -16.21 3.38 15.76
N GLY A 224 -16.14 2.79 16.95
CA GLY A 224 -16.11 1.34 17.15
C GLY A 224 -14.72 0.71 16.97
N TYR A 225 -13.70 1.50 16.63
CA TYR A 225 -12.34 1.01 16.49
C TYR A 225 -11.43 1.38 17.68
N GLU A 226 -10.54 0.47 18.04
CA GLU A 226 -9.37 0.69 18.88
C GLU A 226 -8.16 0.93 17.96
N VAL A 227 -7.75 2.19 17.84
CA VAL A 227 -6.58 2.58 17.04
C VAL A 227 -5.34 2.59 17.93
N ILE A 228 -4.33 1.79 17.60
CA ILE A 228 -3.07 1.69 18.34
C ILE A 228 -1.93 2.19 17.45
N TYR A 229 -1.35 3.32 17.80
CA TYR A 229 -0.20 3.86 17.09
C TYR A 229 1.09 3.20 17.56
N ILE A 230 1.92 2.79 16.62
CA ILE A 230 3.19 2.12 16.87
C ILE A 230 4.31 2.83 16.11
N ASP A 231 5.51 2.88 16.71
CA ASP A 231 6.70 3.39 16.03
C ASP A 231 7.29 2.37 15.03
N GLU A 232 8.36 2.77 14.34
CA GLU A 232 9.08 1.93 13.38
C GLU A 232 9.70 0.66 14.01
N ASN A 233 9.89 0.65 15.33
CA ASN A 233 10.41 -0.49 16.09
C ASN A 233 9.28 -1.37 16.63
N GLY A 234 8.01 -1.01 16.39
CA GLY A 234 6.82 -1.70 16.86
C GLY A 234 6.41 -1.35 18.30
N LYS A 235 7.01 -0.34 18.92
CA LYS A 235 6.65 0.08 20.27
C LYS A 235 5.39 0.96 20.21
N HIS A 236 4.48 0.74 21.16
CA HIS A 236 3.28 1.56 21.31
C HIS A 236 3.64 3.01 21.62
N LEU A 237 3.03 3.93 20.88
CA LEU A 237 3.09 5.35 21.14
C LEU A 237 2.06 5.71 22.22
N ALA A 238 2.48 6.50 23.21
CA ALA A 238 1.60 6.92 24.29
C ALA A 238 0.54 7.95 23.83
N GLN A 239 0.78 8.61 22.70
CA GLN A 239 -0.10 9.61 22.11
C GLN A 239 -0.16 9.40 20.61
N ALA A 240 -1.33 9.66 20.03
CA ALA A 240 -1.51 9.70 18.60
C ALA A 240 -0.54 10.73 17.97
N PRO A 241 0.15 10.40 16.88
CA PRO A 241 0.87 11.37 16.08
C PRO A 241 -0.09 12.49 15.62
N PRO A 242 0.40 13.73 15.46
CA PRO A 242 -0.43 14.80 14.95
C PRO A 242 -0.96 14.44 13.54
N PRO A 243 -2.15 14.95 13.15
CA PRO A 243 -2.67 14.79 11.80
C PRO A 243 -1.64 15.30 10.78
N ILE A 244 -1.59 14.66 9.61
CA ILE A 244 -0.78 15.14 8.50
C ILE A 244 -1.36 16.46 8.01
N SER A 245 -0.56 17.51 8.13
CA SER A 245 -0.88 18.80 7.54
C SER A 245 -0.57 18.84 6.05
N ARG A 246 -1.12 19.84 5.35
CA ARG A 246 -0.74 20.14 3.97
C ARG A 246 0.76 20.39 3.87
N GLU A 247 1.29 21.12 4.83
CA GLU A 247 2.68 21.56 4.87
C GLU A 247 3.62 20.35 4.99
N ASP A 248 3.23 19.32 5.73
CA ASP A 248 3.99 18.07 5.81
C ASP A 248 4.05 17.36 4.44
N ILE A 249 2.92 17.28 3.73
CA ILE A 249 2.86 16.72 2.37
C ILE A 249 3.74 17.51 1.42
N ILE A 250 3.60 18.85 1.44
CA ILE A 250 4.41 19.73 0.60
C ILE A 250 5.89 19.57 0.92
N LYS A 251 6.27 19.47 2.20
CA LYS A 251 7.66 19.34 2.63
C LYS A 251 8.30 18.05 2.13
N GLU A 252 7.60 16.92 2.21
CA GLU A 252 8.09 15.61 1.74
C GLU A 252 7.97 15.44 0.21
N LEU A 253 7.25 16.32 -0.48
CA LEU A 253 7.07 16.23 -1.93
C LEU A 253 8.41 16.34 -2.69
N THR A 254 8.80 15.30 -3.41
CA THR A 254 9.91 15.36 -4.36
C THR A 254 9.49 16.13 -5.60
N LEU A 255 10.39 16.97 -6.12
CA LEU A 255 10.12 17.69 -7.35
C LEU A 255 10.08 16.69 -8.52
N PRO A 256 9.07 16.78 -9.41
CA PRO A 256 9.14 16.05 -10.67
C PRO A 256 10.36 16.52 -11.46
N PRO A 257 11.02 15.62 -12.24
CA PRO A 257 12.12 16.02 -13.09
C PRO A 257 11.69 17.07 -14.13
N ASP A 258 12.64 17.88 -14.58
CA ASP A 258 12.41 18.86 -15.64
C ASP A 258 11.92 18.13 -16.91
N GLY A 259 10.71 18.46 -17.36
CA GLY A 259 10.06 17.80 -18.49
C GLY A 259 9.20 16.58 -18.15
N TRP A 260 8.91 16.32 -16.87
CA TRP A 260 7.86 15.37 -16.50
C TRP A 260 6.51 15.82 -17.06
N ILE A 261 5.89 14.95 -17.86
CA ILE A 261 4.55 15.14 -18.40
C ILE A 261 3.62 14.23 -17.59
N PRO A 262 2.54 14.76 -16.99
CA PRO A 262 1.58 13.91 -16.30
C PRO A 262 0.92 12.92 -17.27
N PRO A 263 0.47 11.75 -16.79
CA PRO A 263 -0.32 10.82 -17.59
C PRO A 263 -1.55 11.49 -18.20
N GLU A 264 -1.96 11.03 -19.38
CA GLU A 264 -3.16 11.54 -20.04
C GLU A 264 -4.39 11.39 -19.14
N GLY A 265 -5.20 12.46 -19.03
CA GLY A 265 -6.39 12.50 -18.18
C GLY A 265 -6.12 12.84 -16.70
N TRP A 266 -4.86 13.00 -16.29
CA TRP A 266 -4.52 13.42 -14.95
C TRP A 266 -4.65 14.95 -14.79
N THR A 267 -5.43 15.38 -13.81
CA THR A 267 -5.58 16.80 -13.46
C THR A 267 -4.92 17.03 -12.11
N PRO A 268 -3.86 17.88 -12.02
CA PRO A 268 -3.25 18.19 -10.74
C PRO A 268 -4.28 18.88 -9.83
N PRO A 269 -4.24 18.63 -8.51
CA PRO A 269 -5.04 19.41 -7.59
C PRO A 269 -4.59 20.88 -7.65
N PRO A 270 -5.50 21.86 -7.53
CA PRO A 270 -5.16 23.29 -7.71
C PRO A 270 -4.06 23.82 -6.77
N TRP A 271 -3.85 23.15 -5.63
CA TRP A 271 -2.82 23.49 -4.66
C TRP A 271 -1.42 22.96 -5.02
N LEU A 272 -1.31 21.96 -5.89
CA LEU A 272 -0.07 21.22 -6.15
C LEU A 272 0.91 22.04 -7.01
N GLU A 273 0.43 22.71 -8.05
CA GLU A 273 1.30 23.53 -8.90
C GLU A 273 1.98 24.66 -8.11
N PRO A 274 1.25 25.50 -7.34
CA PRO A 274 1.89 26.53 -6.52
C PRO A 274 2.92 25.96 -5.53
N ALA A 275 2.64 24.79 -4.93
CA ALA A 275 3.57 24.14 -4.00
C ALA A 275 4.87 23.68 -4.69
N LEU A 276 4.75 23.08 -5.88
CA LEU A 276 5.91 22.68 -6.68
C LEU A 276 6.70 23.90 -7.16
N ARG A 277 6.03 24.98 -7.58
CA ARG A 277 6.66 26.25 -7.97
C ARG A 277 7.46 26.86 -6.83
N ALA A 278 6.89 26.88 -5.61
CA ALA A 278 7.57 27.37 -4.41
C ALA A 278 8.83 26.54 -4.07
N LYS A 279 8.84 25.26 -4.42
CA LYS A 279 10.02 24.39 -4.33
C LYS A 279 11.01 24.53 -5.50
N GLY A 280 10.73 25.38 -6.48
CA GLY A 280 11.61 25.65 -7.61
C GLY A 280 11.34 24.81 -8.86
N TRP A 281 10.23 24.07 -8.92
CA TRP A 281 9.85 23.34 -10.13
C TRP A 281 9.50 24.28 -11.28
N LYS A 282 10.13 24.07 -12.45
CA LYS A 282 9.95 24.92 -13.63
C LYS A 282 9.08 24.27 -14.72
N GLY A 283 8.68 23.01 -14.57
CA GLY A 283 7.85 22.30 -15.53
C GLY A 283 6.43 22.87 -15.69
N THR A 284 5.63 22.27 -16.56
CA THR A 284 4.22 22.59 -16.73
C THR A 284 3.41 21.29 -16.73
N PHE A 285 2.28 21.26 -16.03
CA PHE A 285 1.41 20.08 -16.06
C PHE A 285 0.66 19.95 -17.37
N PHE A 286 0.27 21.09 -17.93
CA PHE A 286 -0.35 21.13 -19.23
C PHE A 286 0.77 21.17 -20.27
N PRO A 287 0.82 20.22 -21.22
CA PRO A 287 1.59 20.43 -22.43
C PRO A 287 1.11 21.78 -22.96
N GLN A 288 2.01 22.75 -23.09
CA GLN A 288 1.70 23.87 -23.95
C GLN A 288 1.41 23.22 -25.29
N TYR A 289 0.13 23.09 -25.63
CA TYR A 289 -0.28 22.80 -26.98
C TYR A 289 0.38 23.94 -27.75
N ASN A 290 1.53 23.65 -28.36
CA ASN A 290 2.29 24.63 -29.10
C ASN A 290 1.31 25.09 -30.18
N ALA A 291 0.64 26.21 -29.96
CA ALA A 291 -0.21 26.84 -30.97
C ALA A 291 0.61 27.06 -32.26
N ASN A 292 1.93 27.18 -32.11
CA ASN A 292 2.90 27.26 -33.19
C ASN A 292 3.06 25.98 -34.05
N VAL A 293 2.66 24.79 -33.58
CA VAL A 293 2.68 23.55 -34.40
C VAL A 293 1.45 23.48 -35.31
N LEU A 294 0.30 24.00 -34.88
CA LEU A 294 -0.87 24.14 -35.75
C LEU A 294 -0.70 25.23 -36.82
N ASP A 295 0.06 26.29 -36.53
CA ASP A 295 0.45 27.27 -37.56
C ASP A 295 1.42 26.69 -38.59
N SER A 296 2.31 25.76 -38.21
CA SER A 296 3.22 25.08 -39.14
C SER A 296 2.57 24.00 -40.02
N LEU A 297 1.33 23.59 -39.74
CA LEU A 297 0.60 22.59 -40.53
C LEU A 297 -0.41 23.22 -41.52
N ASN A 298 -0.54 24.55 -41.54
CA ASN A 298 -1.44 25.27 -42.47
C ASN A 298 -0.72 26.02 -43.60
N THR A 299 0.60 25.92 -43.69
CA THR A 299 1.39 26.40 -44.84
C THR A 299 2.15 25.24 -45.45
N ASP A 300 1.44 24.43 -46.23
CA ASP A 300 1.94 23.87 -47.50
C ASP A 300 0.82 23.01 -48.11
N GLY A 301 -0.04 23.65 -48.89
CA GLY A 301 -0.95 22.97 -49.79
C GLY A 301 -0.16 22.30 -50.91
N ASN A 302 0.13 21.00 -50.76
CA ASN A 302 0.16 20.00 -51.83
C ASN A 302 0.69 18.66 -51.30
N ALA A 303 -0.22 17.73 -51.02
CA ALA A 303 0.13 16.31 -50.99
C ALA A 303 -1.03 15.48 -51.56
N THR A 304 -0.70 14.78 -52.64
CA THR A 304 -1.48 13.79 -53.39
C THR A 304 -1.99 12.63 -52.53
N PRO A 305 -3.10 11.97 -52.93
CA PRO A 305 -3.67 10.85 -52.20
C PRO A 305 -2.79 9.61 -52.37
N ILE A 306 -2.37 9.03 -51.23
CA ILE A 306 -1.70 7.73 -51.18
C ILE A 306 -2.80 6.66 -51.17
N SER A 307 -2.78 5.83 -52.22
CA SER A 307 -3.58 4.62 -52.37
C SER A 307 -3.09 3.54 -51.40
N ASP A 308 -4.04 3.00 -50.67
CA ASP A 308 -3.93 1.90 -49.70
C ASP A 308 -3.75 0.53 -50.42
N PRO A 309 -2.74 -0.29 -50.09
CA PRO A 309 -2.70 -1.68 -50.53
C PRO A 309 -2.92 -2.67 -49.38
N GLY A 310 -4.02 -3.41 -49.48
CA GLY A 310 -4.03 -4.86 -49.23
C GLY A 310 -4.25 -5.33 -47.80
N TYR A 311 -5.52 -5.42 -47.40
CA TYR A 311 -5.95 -6.29 -46.30
C TYR A 311 -6.26 -7.69 -46.83
N ILE A 312 -5.47 -8.69 -46.41
CA ILE A 312 -5.73 -10.13 -46.64
C ILE A 312 -6.35 -10.69 -45.35
N PRO A 313 -7.56 -11.28 -45.39
CA PRO A 313 -8.12 -11.97 -44.24
C PRO A 313 -7.60 -13.42 -44.19
N ASN A 314 -6.94 -13.79 -43.08
CA ASN A 314 -6.59 -15.18 -42.83
C ASN A 314 -7.81 -15.99 -42.38
N GLU A 315 -7.97 -17.14 -43.04
CA GLU A 315 -8.96 -18.17 -42.80
C GLU A 315 -8.84 -18.76 -41.38
N ARG A 316 -9.99 -18.98 -40.73
CA ARG A 316 -10.11 -19.81 -39.53
C ARG A 316 -10.18 -21.26 -39.96
N ASP A 317 -9.27 -22.08 -39.44
CA ASP A 317 -9.33 -23.53 -39.49
C ASP A 317 -10.10 -24.05 -38.26
N PRO A 318 -11.26 -24.71 -38.41
CA PRO A 318 -12.02 -25.27 -37.31
C PRO A 318 -11.85 -26.80 -37.30
N ASN A 319 -10.70 -27.31 -36.88
CA ASN A 319 -10.56 -28.71 -36.43
C ASN A 319 -9.23 -28.95 -35.69
N SER A 320 -9.29 -28.96 -34.35
CA SER A 320 -8.31 -29.69 -33.53
C SER A 320 -8.92 -30.00 -32.17
N PHE A 321 -9.50 -31.20 -32.07
CA PHE A 321 -9.67 -31.91 -30.79
C PHE A 321 -8.35 -32.63 -30.49
N THR A 322 -7.85 -32.58 -29.25
CA THR A 322 -7.59 -33.77 -28.42
C THR A 322 -7.04 -33.42 -27.03
N THR A 323 -7.62 -34.11 -26.05
CA THR A 323 -7.27 -34.34 -24.65
C THR A 323 -5.79 -34.71 -24.41
N THR A 324 -5.17 -34.23 -23.31
CA THR A 324 -4.39 -35.01 -22.31
C THR A 324 -3.81 -34.09 -21.21
N GLU A 325 -3.91 -34.57 -19.97
CA GLU A 325 -3.34 -34.04 -18.73
C GLU A 325 -1.85 -33.66 -18.81
N ARG A 326 -1.47 -32.56 -18.13
CA ARG A 326 -0.14 -32.43 -17.52
C ARG A 326 -0.13 -31.33 -16.45
N PHE A 327 0.16 -31.72 -15.21
CA PHE A 327 0.55 -30.82 -14.12
C PHE A 327 1.65 -29.88 -14.60
N LYS A 328 1.40 -28.56 -14.54
CA LYS A 328 2.44 -27.54 -14.67
C LYS A 328 2.96 -27.22 -13.27
N GLU A 329 4.14 -27.77 -13.02
CA GLU A 329 5.20 -27.27 -12.16
C GLU A 329 5.32 -25.74 -12.28
N ILE A 330 4.98 -25.03 -11.20
CA ILE A 330 5.25 -23.60 -11.05
C ILE A 330 6.58 -23.50 -10.31
N GLN A 331 7.64 -23.14 -11.03
CA GLN A 331 8.88 -22.65 -10.43
C GLN A 331 8.65 -21.23 -9.91
N PRO A 332 8.91 -20.93 -8.62
CA PRO A 332 8.99 -19.55 -8.16
C PRO A 332 10.34 -18.95 -8.60
N SER A 333 10.30 -17.90 -9.42
CA SER A 333 11.49 -17.12 -9.77
C SER A 333 11.85 -16.19 -8.62
N GLY A 334 13.00 -16.45 -7.99
CA GLY A 334 13.59 -15.57 -6.99
C GLY A 334 14.38 -14.42 -7.62
N ASP A 335 14.22 -13.21 -7.08
CA ASP A 335 15.31 -12.31 -6.71
C ASP A 335 14.73 -11.13 -5.89
N GLU A 336 14.75 -11.25 -4.56
CA GLU A 336 14.38 -10.19 -3.60
C GLU A 336 15.63 -9.55 -2.95
N ARG A 337 16.76 -9.48 -3.69
CA ARG A 337 18.03 -8.90 -3.21
C ARG A 337 18.06 -7.37 -3.14
N ASN A 338 16.96 -6.67 -3.41
CA ASN A 338 16.89 -5.22 -3.32
C ASN A 338 15.77 -4.78 -2.37
N ARG A 339 15.96 -5.07 -1.08
CA ARG A 339 15.31 -4.27 -0.04
C ARG A 339 16.22 -3.08 0.23
N PRO A 340 15.89 -1.85 -0.17
CA PRO A 340 16.69 -0.70 0.19
C PRO A 340 16.71 -0.61 1.72
N SER A 341 17.91 -0.52 2.29
CA SER A 341 18.14 0.07 3.61
C SER A 341 17.37 1.39 3.69
N PRO A 342 16.84 1.84 4.85
CA PRO A 342 16.17 3.13 4.99
C PRO A 342 17.18 4.25 4.74
N LYS A 343 17.45 4.50 3.47
CA LYS A 343 18.14 5.63 2.90
C LYS A 343 17.22 6.09 1.81
N GLU A 344 16.60 7.24 2.06
CA GLU A 344 15.90 8.08 1.09
C GLU A 344 15.05 7.29 0.10
N THR A 345 13.79 7.06 0.48
CA THR A 345 12.75 6.65 -0.46
C THR A 345 12.78 7.62 -1.65
N GLU A 346 13.37 7.21 -2.78
CA GLU A 346 13.21 7.94 -4.04
C GLU A 346 11.73 7.87 -4.40
N ILE A 347 10.97 8.91 -4.03
CA ILE A 347 9.58 9.05 -4.40
C ILE A 347 9.55 9.33 -5.91
N THR A 348 9.23 8.27 -6.66
CA THR A 348 9.02 8.27 -8.10
C THR A 348 7.79 9.10 -8.49
N PRO A 349 7.58 9.45 -9.77
CA PRO A 349 6.34 10.04 -10.27
C PRO A 349 5.02 9.38 -9.81
N GLN A 350 5.08 8.12 -9.37
CA GLN A 350 3.94 7.40 -8.80
C GLN A 350 3.48 7.99 -7.47
N GLY A 351 4.37 8.62 -6.69
CA GLY A 351 4.00 9.32 -5.44
C GLY A 351 3.12 10.54 -5.70
N LEU A 352 3.38 11.30 -6.78
CA LEU A 352 2.54 12.42 -7.21
C LEU A 352 1.16 11.95 -7.69
N LEU A 353 1.08 10.78 -8.34
CA LEU A 353 -0.20 10.18 -8.76
C LEU A 353 -1.05 9.70 -7.59
N ARG A 354 -0.43 9.23 -6.49
CA ARG A 354 -1.17 8.89 -5.27
C ARG A 354 -1.79 10.11 -4.59
N LEU A 355 -1.21 11.30 -4.76
CA LEU A 355 -1.78 12.53 -4.19
C LEU A 355 -3.10 12.94 -4.87
N THR A 356 -3.38 12.49 -6.09
CA THR A 356 -4.67 12.69 -6.77
C THR A 356 -5.68 11.59 -6.53
N GLU A 357 -5.24 10.42 -6.05
CA GLU A 357 -6.14 9.40 -5.52
C GLU A 357 -6.70 9.82 -4.16
N LEU A 358 -6.14 10.87 -3.54
CA LEU A 358 -6.71 11.50 -2.37
C LEU A 358 -8.05 12.14 -2.76
N LYS A 359 -9.11 11.65 -2.10
CA LYS A 359 -10.53 11.83 -2.42
C LYS A 359 -10.97 13.29 -2.62
N PRO A 360 -12.17 13.53 -3.20
CA PRO A 360 -12.83 14.85 -3.19
C PRO A 360 -12.90 15.48 -1.80
N ASP A 361 -12.89 14.66 -0.73
CA ASP A 361 -12.89 15.16 0.65
C ASP A 361 -11.52 15.69 1.09
N PHE A 362 -10.42 15.17 0.53
CA PHE A 362 -9.09 15.77 0.62
C PHE A 362 -9.14 17.14 -0.04
N GLU A 363 -9.53 17.22 -1.31
CA GLU A 363 -9.65 18.51 -2.01
C GLU A 363 -10.57 19.49 -1.29
N LYS A 364 -11.75 19.06 -0.84
CA LYS A 364 -12.66 19.91 -0.06
C LYS A 364 -12.02 20.42 1.22
N GLN A 365 -11.28 19.58 1.97
CA GLN A 365 -10.61 20.02 3.19
C GLN A 365 -9.57 21.12 2.88
N PHE A 366 -8.71 20.92 1.88
CA PHE A 366 -7.68 21.91 1.53
C PHE A 366 -8.25 23.13 0.80
N MET A 367 -9.36 22.98 0.09
CA MET A 367 -10.10 24.09 -0.51
C MET A 367 -10.85 24.89 0.55
N LEU A 368 -11.41 24.26 1.59
CA LEU A 368 -12.05 24.97 2.70
C LEU A 368 -11.03 25.78 3.51
N GLU A 369 -9.87 25.24 3.83
CA GLU A 369 -8.81 25.99 4.55
C GLU A 369 -8.30 27.19 3.74
N THR A 370 -8.16 27.02 2.41
CA THR A 370 -7.78 28.15 1.54
C THR A 370 -8.92 29.15 1.34
N SER A 371 -10.17 28.69 1.31
CA SER A 371 -11.37 29.52 1.24
C SER A 371 -11.63 30.30 2.54
N GLU A 372 -11.36 29.73 3.72
CA GLU A 372 -11.41 30.41 5.01
C GLU A 372 -10.29 31.44 5.17
N LEU A 373 -9.09 31.18 4.66
CA LEU A 373 -8.03 32.19 4.55
C LEU A 373 -8.37 33.31 3.56
N MET A 374 -9.32 33.06 2.66
CA MET A 374 -9.89 33.98 1.69
C MET A 374 -11.32 34.41 2.08
N SER A 375 -11.70 34.27 3.36
CA SER A 375 -13.09 34.42 3.78
C SER A 375 -13.65 35.78 3.36
N ALA A 376 -14.94 35.76 3.00
CA ALA A 376 -15.74 36.94 2.69
C ALA A 376 -15.59 38.07 3.73
N GLU A 377 -15.18 37.75 4.97
CA GLU A 377 -14.89 38.70 6.05
C GLU A 377 -13.72 39.66 5.73
N ARG A 378 -12.69 39.19 5.01
CA ARG A 378 -11.58 40.07 4.57
C ARG A 378 -11.93 40.90 3.35
N ILE A 379 -12.69 40.33 2.42
CA ILE A 379 -13.30 41.06 1.30
C ILE A 379 -14.19 42.18 1.86
N ASN A 380 -14.99 41.87 2.90
CA ASN A 380 -15.85 42.80 3.64
C ASN A 380 -15.12 43.89 4.42
N THR A 381 -13.81 43.79 4.68
CA THR A 381 -13.08 44.82 5.44
C THR A 381 -12.21 45.72 4.56
N GLN A 382 -11.78 45.27 3.38
CA GLN A 382 -10.89 46.04 2.50
C GLN A 382 -11.60 46.70 1.31
N LEU A 383 -12.56 46.03 0.69
CA LEU A 383 -13.29 46.55 -0.47
C LEU A 383 -14.36 47.63 -0.18
N PRO A 384 -14.96 47.76 1.02
CA PRO A 384 -15.96 48.83 1.27
C PRO A 384 -15.38 50.24 1.17
N LYS A 385 -14.04 50.39 1.19
CA LYS A 385 -13.39 51.70 1.00
C LYS A 385 -13.46 52.20 -0.45
N GLN A 386 -13.72 51.31 -1.40
CA GLN A 386 -13.66 51.59 -2.83
C GLN A 386 -15.02 51.48 -3.52
N PHE A 387 -16.01 50.84 -2.89
CA PHE A 387 -17.33 50.61 -3.46
C PHE A 387 -18.45 51.00 -2.51
N THR A 388 -19.63 51.28 -3.08
CA THR A 388 -20.85 51.43 -2.31
C THR A 388 -21.24 50.10 -1.67
N SER A 389 -21.81 50.14 -0.47
CA SER A 389 -22.22 48.94 0.29
C SER A 389 -23.11 48.01 -0.55
N GLU A 390 -24.06 48.55 -1.31
CA GLU A 390 -24.97 47.77 -2.16
C GLU A 390 -24.29 47.06 -3.34
N ARG A 391 -23.24 47.66 -3.93
CA ARG A 391 -22.50 46.99 -5.02
C ARG A 391 -21.64 45.86 -4.45
N LEU A 392 -21.00 46.09 -3.31
CA LEU A 392 -20.20 45.07 -2.63
C LEU A 392 -21.06 43.91 -2.12
N THR A 393 -22.24 44.18 -1.54
CA THR A 393 -23.17 43.14 -1.09
C THR A 393 -23.62 42.25 -2.25
N ARG A 394 -23.99 42.84 -3.39
CA ARG A 394 -24.35 42.05 -4.58
C ARG A 394 -23.19 41.22 -5.11
N ALA A 395 -21.98 41.77 -5.10
CA ALA A 395 -20.79 41.02 -5.51
C ALA A 395 -20.53 39.82 -4.59
N LEU A 396 -20.66 40.01 -3.28
CA LEU A 396 -20.52 38.95 -2.30
C LEU A 396 -21.60 37.88 -2.44
N GLU A 397 -22.86 38.28 -2.66
CA GLU A 397 -23.95 37.33 -2.91
C GLU A 397 -23.71 36.48 -4.17
N ILE A 398 -23.11 37.05 -5.22
CA ILE A 398 -22.72 36.30 -6.42
C ILE A 398 -21.60 35.31 -6.09
N LEU A 399 -20.56 35.76 -5.39
CA LEU A 399 -19.44 34.89 -4.99
C LEU A 399 -19.87 33.77 -4.03
N GLU A 400 -20.79 34.06 -3.11
CA GLU A 400 -21.35 33.08 -2.17
C GLU A 400 -22.24 32.07 -2.92
N ARG A 401 -23.06 32.54 -3.87
CA ARG A 401 -23.98 31.68 -4.61
C ARG A 401 -23.28 30.72 -5.57
N TYR A 402 -22.20 31.15 -6.21
CA TYR A 402 -21.55 30.40 -7.29
C TYR A 402 -20.14 29.88 -6.92
N GLY A 403 -19.60 30.22 -5.75
CA GLY A 403 -18.21 29.94 -5.40
C GLY A 403 -17.23 30.94 -6.02
N LEU A 404 -15.95 30.87 -5.67
CA LEU A 404 -14.98 31.92 -6.02
C LEU A 404 -14.68 32.00 -7.54
N GLU A 405 -14.43 30.85 -8.19
CA GLU A 405 -14.05 30.82 -9.61
C GLU A 405 -15.24 31.19 -10.52
N ASP A 406 -16.35 30.45 -10.42
CA ASP A 406 -17.57 30.72 -11.20
C ASP A 406 -18.24 32.03 -10.78
N GLY A 407 -18.12 32.41 -9.50
CA GLY A 407 -18.61 33.69 -9.02
C GLY A 407 -17.87 34.87 -9.63
N ILE A 408 -16.55 34.81 -9.83
CA ILE A 408 -15.81 35.87 -10.56
C ILE A 408 -16.28 35.96 -12.01
N TYR A 409 -16.54 34.83 -12.66
CA TYR A 409 -17.08 34.81 -14.02
C TYR A 409 -18.44 35.53 -14.09
N HIS A 410 -19.38 35.17 -13.22
CA HIS A 410 -20.69 35.84 -13.16
C HIS A 410 -20.59 37.31 -12.72
N LEU A 411 -19.61 37.63 -11.88
CA LEU A 411 -19.35 38.99 -11.45
C LEU A 411 -18.80 39.85 -12.58
N LYS A 412 -18.04 39.29 -13.53
CA LYS A 412 -17.60 40.03 -14.74
C LYS A 412 -18.76 40.44 -15.62
N GLU A 413 -19.80 39.61 -15.69
CA GLU A 413 -21.03 39.90 -16.43
C GLU A 413 -21.88 40.95 -15.71
N ALA A 414 -22.00 40.87 -14.38
CA ALA A 414 -22.85 41.75 -13.58
C ALA A 414 -22.21 43.10 -13.22
N ASP A 415 -20.92 43.10 -12.86
CA ASP A 415 -20.15 44.27 -12.42
C ASP A 415 -18.63 44.05 -12.71
N PRO A 416 -18.17 44.33 -13.96
CA PRO A 416 -16.81 44.03 -14.38
C PRO A 416 -15.73 44.82 -13.62
N GLU A 417 -16.07 46.00 -13.10
CA GLU A 417 -15.16 46.82 -12.32
C GLU A 417 -14.87 46.17 -10.96
N ILE A 418 -15.91 45.67 -10.27
CA ILE A 418 -15.73 44.92 -9.03
C ILE A 418 -15.02 43.60 -9.29
N ALA A 419 -15.39 42.88 -10.35
CA ALA A 419 -14.74 41.62 -10.69
C ALA A 419 -13.23 41.80 -10.89
N GLN A 420 -12.82 42.85 -11.62
CA GLN A 420 -11.42 43.18 -11.82
C GLN A 420 -10.71 43.52 -10.50
N GLN A 421 -11.37 44.23 -9.58
CA GLN A 421 -10.76 44.56 -8.29
C GLN A 421 -10.66 43.34 -7.36
N VAL A 422 -11.66 42.46 -7.37
CA VAL A 422 -11.60 41.17 -6.68
C VAL A 422 -10.45 40.34 -7.26
N GLU A 423 -10.34 40.22 -8.58
CA GLU A 423 -9.21 39.53 -9.23
C GLU A 423 -7.86 40.14 -8.86
N ASN A 424 -7.72 41.46 -8.91
CA ASN A 424 -6.49 42.15 -8.52
C ASN A 424 -6.15 41.91 -7.04
N PHE A 425 -7.15 41.90 -6.16
CA PHE A 425 -6.98 41.60 -4.75
C PHE A 425 -6.49 40.17 -4.53
N LEU A 426 -7.04 39.20 -5.27
CA LEU A 426 -6.58 37.81 -5.24
C LEU A 426 -5.15 37.66 -5.78
N MET A 427 -4.78 38.42 -6.81
CA MET A 427 -3.46 38.37 -7.43
C MET A 427 -2.36 39.07 -6.61
N ASP A 428 -2.64 40.23 -5.98
CA ASP A 428 -1.70 40.94 -5.08
C ASP A 428 -1.37 40.12 -3.81
N LYS A 429 -2.28 39.22 -3.42
CA LYS A 429 -2.04 38.26 -2.33
C LYS A 429 -1.15 37.11 -2.76
N ARG A 430 -1.29 36.62 -4.00
CA ARG A 430 -0.41 35.59 -4.54
C ARG A 430 1.02 36.10 -4.64
N SER A 431 1.27 37.36 -4.98
CA SER A 431 2.63 37.92 -4.99
C SER A 431 3.25 38.05 -3.59
N LYS A 432 2.47 38.48 -2.58
CA LYS A 432 2.97 38.69 -1.20
C LYS A 432 3.17 37.42 -0.36
N ILE A 433 2.63 36.27 -0.78
CA ILE A 433 2.91 34.98 -0.13
C ILE A 433 4.27 34.42 -0.59
N HIS A 434 4.89 35.03 -1.61
CA HIS A 434 6.16 34.61 -2.20
C HIS A 434 7.36 35.52 -1.84
N ASP A 435 7.14 36.54 -0.99
CA ASP A 435 8.19 37.32 -0.30
C ASP A 435 8.21 36.93 1.19
#